data_AF-A0A1M6RCY0-F1
#
_entry.id   AF-A0A1M6RCY0-F1
#
_cell.length_a   1.000
_cell.length_b   1.000
_cell.length_c   1.000
_cell.angle_alpha   90.00
_cell.angle_beta   90.00
_cell.angle_gamma   90.00
#
_symmetry.space_group_name_H-M   'P 1'
#
loop_
_entity.id
_entity.type
_entity.pdbx_description
1 polymer ?
#
loop_
_entity_poly.entity_id
_entity_poly.type
_entity_poly.pdbx_seq_one_letter_code
_entity_poly.pdbx_strand_id
1 'polypeptide(L)'
;MKGFRFSLEPVLEQRKTKEEEALLGQAKALQECVKCQQNLDQTKQKLVEAFSYAGTLLKPEEQLQSFIYREHLQQTAQREQKHLQRAEEIFDLRRQDTMKARQERMVLEKLKEKQLTEFQARLLFLEQKEIDEMATLRYSRKA
;
A
#
# COMPACT_ATOMS: atom_id res chain seq x y z
N MET A 1 12.36 37.07 -12.90
CA MET A 1 12.52 35.77 -13.59
C MET A 1 11.27 34.92 -13.37
N LYS A 2 10.77 34.21 -14.38
CA LYS A 2 9.67 33.25 -14.20
C LYS A 2 10.22 32.02 -13.47
N GLY A 3 9.60 31.63 -12.35
CA GLY A 3 9.98 30.42 -11.62
C GLY A 3 9.73 29.14 -12.42
N PHE A 4 10.36 28.04 -12.01
CA PHE A 4 10.16 26.72 -12.62
C PHE A 4 8.69 26.30 -12.54
N ARG A 5 8.13 25.82 -13.66
CA ARG A 5 6.78 25.24 -13.73
C ARG A 5 6.86 23.86 -14.35
N PHE A 6 6.46 22.85 -13.60
CA PHE A 6 6.37 21.49 -14.10
C PHE A 6 5.04 21.30 -14.83
N SER A 7 5.10 21.00 -16.13
CA SER A 7 3.87 20.91 -16.96
C SER A 7 2.96 19.75 -16.56
N LEU A 8 3.50 18.72 -15.92
CA LEU A 8 2.77 17.53 -15.47
C LEU A 8 2.44 17.57 -13.97
N GLU A 9 2.51 18.74 -13.33
CA GLU A 9 2.14 18.88 -11.91
C GLU A 9 0.73 18.34 -11.60
N PRO A 10 -0.32 18.64 -12.41
CA PRO A 10 -1.66 18.09 -12.14
C PRO A 10 -1.71 16.56 -12.23
N VAL A 11 -0.92 15.98 -13.13
CA VAL A 11 -0.85 14.52 -13.29
C VAL A 11 -0.11 13.90 -12.11
N LEU A 12 0.95 14.55 -11.62
CA LEU A 12 1.68 14.10 -10.43
C LEU A 12 0.78 14.09 -9.19
N GLU A 13 0.00 15.15 -8.98
CA GLU A 13 -0.97 15.20 -7.87
C GLU A 13 -2.04 14.10 -8.00
N GLN A 14 -2.57 13.87 -9.21
CA GLN A 14 -3.49 12.75 -9.43
C GLN A 14 -2.85 11.38 -9.14
N ARG A 15 -1.54 11.20 -9.39
CA ARG A 15 -0.85 9.95 -9.07
C ARG A 15 -0.64 9.79 -7.56
N LYS A 16 -0.41 10.88 -6.83
CA LYS A 16 -0.35 10.86 -5.36
C LYS A 16 -1.68 10.43 -4.76
N THR A 17 -2.79 11.03 -5.20
CA THR A 17 -4.12 10.63 -4.68
C THR A 17 -4.44 9.17 -4.99
N LYS A 18 -4.07 8.67 -6.19
CA LYS A 18 -4.22 7.25 -6.53
C LYS A 18 -3.38 6.32 -5.64
N GLU A 19 -2.15 6.71 -5.28
CA GLU A 19 -1.33 5.94 -4.33
C GLU A 19 -1.97 5.93 -2.94
N GLU A 20 -2.48 7.06 -2.47
CA GLU A 20 -3.19 7.16 -1.19
C GLU A 20 -4.45 6.28 -1.16
N GLU A 21 -5.25 6.31 -2.22
CA GLU A 21 -6.43 5.43 -2.37
C GLU A 21 -6.05 3.95 -2.37
N ALA A 22 -4.96 3.58 -3.07
CA ALA A 22 -4.46 2.21 -3.09
C ALA A 22 -3.97 1.76 -1.71
N LEU A 23 -3.25 2.62 -0.98
CA LEU A 23 -2.81 2.37 0.39
C LEU A 23 -3.99 2.16 1.34
N LEU A 24 -5.03 3.00 1.25
CA LEU A 24 -6.26 2.83 2.02
C LEU A 24 -6.96 1.51 1.68
N GLY A 25 -7.02 1.15 0.40
CA GLY A 25 -7.56 -0.13 -0.06
C GLY A 25 -6.79 -1.34 0.49
N GLN A 26 -5.46 -1.27 0.50
CA GLN A 26 -4.59 -2.29 1.07
C GLN A 26 -4.76 -2.41 2.58
N ALA A 27 -4.87 -1.28 3.30
CA ALA A 27 -5.08 -1.28 4.75
C ALA A 27 -6.42 -1.95 5.12
N LYS A 28 -7.49 -1.66 4.36
CA LYS A 28 -8.79 -2.33 4.54
C LYS A 28 -8.70 -3.84 4.29
N ALA A 29 -8.02 -4.25 3.23
CA ALA A 29 -7.83 -5.68 2.94
C ALA A 29 -7.04 -6.40 4.06
N LEU A 30 -6.03 -5.73 4.63
CA LEU A 30 -5.27 -6.27 5.76
C LEU A 30 -6.16 -6.43 7.01
N GLN A 31 -7.02 -5.44 7.30
CA GLN A 31 -7.97 -5.53 8.42
C GLN A 31 -8.91 -6.72 8.27
N GLU A 32 -9.41 -6.98 7.06
CA GLU A 32 -10.25 -8.15 6.79
C GLU A 32 -9.49 -9.47 6.95
N CYS A 33 -8.21 -9.55 6.54
CA CYS A 33 -7.37 -10.73 6.80
C CYS A 33 -7.23 -11.00 8.29
N VAL A 34 -6.91 -9.95 9.08
CA VAL A 34 -6.76 -10.06 10.54
C VAL A 34 -8.08 -10.52 11.18
N LYS A 35 -9.21 -9.98 10.75
CA LYS A 35 -10.54 -10.38 11.23
C LYS A 35 -10.86 -11.84 10.90
N CYS A 36 -10.58 -12.28 9.67
CA CYS A 36 -10.79 -13.68 9.26
C CYS A 36 -9.91 -14.63 10.06
N GLN A 37 -8.64 -14.26 10.30
CA GLN A 37 -7.71 -15.03 11.12
C GLN A 37 -8.21 -15.15 12.56
N GLN A 38 -8.66 -14.04 13.16
CA GLN A 38 -9.23 -14.05 14.52
C GLN A 38 -10.44 -14.96 14.65
N ASN A 39 -11.37 -14.92 13.69
CA ASN A 39 -12.54 -15.80 13.69
C ASN A 39 -12.13 -17.28 13.61
N LEU A 40 -11.20 -17.60 12.71
CA LEU A 40 -10.67 -18.94 12.56
C LEU A 40 -10.00 -19.46 13.84
N ASP A 41 -9.19 -18.61 14.50
CA ASP A 41 -8.52 -18.97 15.74
C ASP A 41 -9.51 -19.16 16.89
N GLN A 42 -10.55 -18.33 16.98
CA GLN A 42 -11.64 -18.52 17.95
C GLN A 42 -12.39 -19.83 17.71
N THR A 43 -12.69 -20.18 16.46
CA THR A 43 -13.36 -21.45 16.15
C THR A 43 -12.48 -22.64 16.47
N LYS A 44 -11.17 -22.56 16.18
CA LYS A 44 -10.20 -23.59 16.56
C LYS A 44 -10.11 -23.76 18.08
N GLN A 45 -10.09 -22.66 18.84
CA GLN A 45 -10.11 -22.70 20.30
C GLN A 45 -11.35 -23.40 20.84
N LYS A 46 -12.55 -23.03 20.35
CA LYS A 46 -13.81 -23.71 20.70
C LYS A 46 -13.78 -25.20 20.37
N LEU A 47 -13.10 -25.58 19.29
CA LEU A 47 -12.96 -26.97 18.88
C LEU A 47 -12.07 -27.76 19.87
N VAL A 48 -10.96 -27.16 20.31
CA VAL A 48 -10.10 -27.74 21.37
C VAL A 48 -10.87 -27.91 22.67
N GLU A 49 -11.64 -26.90 23.08
CA GLU A 49 -12.50 -26.95 24.27
C GLU A 49 -13.60 -28.02 24.14
N ALA A 50 -14.21 -28.15 22.96
CA ALA A 50 -15.21 -29.17 22.70
C ALA A 50 -14.63 -30.60 22.78
N PHE A 51 -13.37 -30.78 22.34
CA PHE A 51 -12.67 -32.06 22.48
C PHE A 51 -12.32 -32.38 23.93
N SER A 52 -11.85 -31.40 24.73
CA SER A 52 -11.56 -31.63 26.14
C SER A 52 -12.83 -31.95 26.94
N TYR A 53 -13.93 -31.25 26.64
CA TYR A 53 -15.23 -31.50 27.25
C TYR A 53 -15.79 -32.88 26.88
N ALA A 54 -15.60 -33.36 25.65
CA ALA A 54 -16.07 -34.68 25.24
C ALA A 54 -15.51 -35.83 26.11
N GLY A 55 -14.31 -35.66 26.67
CA GLY A 55 -13.68 -36.65 27.55
C GLY A 55 -14.33 -36.78 28.94
N THR A 56 -15.18 -35.82 29.35
CA THR A 56 -15.85 -35.85 30.66
C THR A 56 -17.30 -36.36 30.58
N LEU A 57 -17.81 -36.61 29.37
CA LEU A 57 -19.20 -37.00 29.13
C LEU A 57 -19.42 -38.50 29.33
N LEU A 58 -20.34 -38.83 30.24
CA LEU A 58 -20.66 -40.22 30.62
C LEU A 58 -21.94 -40.73 29.95
N LYS A 59 -22.84 -39.84 29.53
CA LYS A 59 -24.13 -40.23 28.94
C LYS A 59 -24.06 -40.30 27.40
N PRO A 60 -24.65 -41.34 26.78
CA PRO A 60 -24.67 -41.49 25.32
C PRO A 60 -25.30 -40.30 24.58
N GLU A 61 -26.36 -39.70 25.13
CA GLU A 61 -27.02 -38.54 24.51
C GLU A 61 -26.12 -37.30 24.49
N GLU A 62 -25.41 -37.04 25.58
CA GLU A 62 -24.45 -35.93 25.69
C GLU A 62 -23.26 -36.13 24.73
N GLN A 63 -22.81 -37.38 24.57
CA GLN A 63 -21.76 -37.75 23.61
C GLN A 63 -22.18 -37.50 22.16
N LEU A 64 -23.42 -37.85 21.80
CA LEU A 64 -23.96 -37.59 20.46
C LEU A 64 -24.07 -36.08 20.16
N GLN A 65 -24.57 -35.29 21.12
CA GLN A 65 -24.64 -33.83 20.99
C GLN A 65 -23.24 -33.21 20.84
N SER A 66 -22.27 -33.67 21.62
CA SER A 66 -20.87 -33.23 21.51
C SER A 66 -20.25 -33.61 20.16
N PHE A 67 -20.58 -34.78 19.61
CA PHE A 67 -20.14 -35.17 18.26
C PHE A 67 -20.68 -34.21 17.20
N ILE A 68 -21.99 -33.96 17.18
CA ILE A 68 -22.64 -33.06 16.20
C ILE A 68 -22.06 -31.64 16.31
N TYR A 69 -21.88 -31.13 17.53
CA TYR A 69 -21.30 -29.81 17.75
C TYR A 69 -19.86 -29.70 17.22
N ARG A 70 -19.02 -30.71 17.47
CA ARG A 70 -17.64 -30.74 16.95
C ARG A 70 -17.60 -30.80 15.43
N GLU A 71 -18.48 -31.59 14.81
CA GLU A 71 -18.59 -31.65 13.35
C GLU A 71 -18.98 -30.28 12.78
N HIS A 72 -19.96 -29.60 13.40
CA HIS A 72 -20.33 -28.24 13.03
C HIS A 72 -19.15 -27.25 13.15
N LEU A 73 -18.38 -27.30 14.24
CA LEU A 73 -17.19 -26.47 14.42
C LEU A 73 -16.10 -26.76 13.38
N GLN A 74 -15.89 -28.03 13.02
CA GLN A 74 -14.95 -28.42 11.97
C GLN A 74 -15.36 -27.84 10.61
N GLN A 75 -16.64 -27.97 10.25
CA GLN A 75 -17.17 -27.38 9.01
C GLN A 75 -17.07 -25.85 9.03
N THR A 76 -17.31 -25.22 10.18
CA THR A 76 -17.18 -23.77 10.36
C THR A 76 -15.73 -23.32 10.16
N ALA A 77 -14.77 -24.00 10.81
CA ALA A 77 -13.34 -23.70 10.65
C ALA A 77 -12.87 -23.86 9.20
N GLN A 78 -13.37 -24.87 8.47
CA GLN A 78 -13.07 -25.02 7.04
C GLN A 78 -13.61 -23.86 6.19
N ARG A 79 -14.81 -23.34 6.52
CA ARG A 79 -15.36 -22.16 5.83
C ARG A 79 -14.55 -20.91 6.16
N GLU A 80 -14.22 -20.68 7.42
CA GLU A 80 -13.40 -19.55 7.86
C GLU A 80 -11.99 -19.59 7.24
N GLN A 81 -11.39 -20.77 7.10
CA GLN A 81 -10.13 -20.93 6.39
C GLN A 81 -10.23 -20.50 4.92
N LYS A 82 -11.34 -20.84 4.23
CA LYS A 82 -11.57 -20.38 2.85
C LYS A 82 -11.81 -18.87 2.79
N HIS A 83 -12.45 -18.28 3.79
CA HIS A 83 -12.62 -16.82 3.87
C HIS A 83 -11.28 -16.12 4.07
N LEU A 84 -10.42 -16.65 4.95
CA LEU A 84 -9.07 -16.15 5.15
C LEU A 84 -8.25 -16.21 3.85
N GLN A 85 -8.23 -17.35 3.16
CA GLN A 85 -7.51 -17.50 1.89
C GLN A 85 -7.96 -16.46 0.85
N ARG A 86 -9.27 -16.25 0.71
CA ARG A 86 -9.80 -15.20 -0.19
C ARG A 86 -9.41 -13.79 0.25
N ALA A 87 -9.40 -13.51 1.55
CA ALA A 87 -8.97 -12.22 2.07
C ALA A 87 -7.47 -11.98 1.78
N GLU A 88 -6.63 -13.00 1.94
CA GLU A 88 -5.20 -12.97 1.61
C GLU A 88 -4.97 -12.74 0.12
N GLU A 89 -5.69 -13.43 -0.76
CA GLU A 89 -5.65 -13.20 -2.22
C GLU A 89 -6.00 -11.74 -2.57
N ILE A 90 -7.05 -11.19 -1.94
CA ILE A 90 -7.44 -9.79 -2.14
C ILE A 90 -6.35 -8.85 -1.62
N PHE A 91 -5.77 -9.14 -0.45
CA PHE A 91 -4.68 -8.33 0.10
C PHE A 91 -3.47 -8.30 -0.83
N ASP A 92 -3.08 -9.44 -1.39
CA ASP A 92 -1.96 -9.52 -2.33
C ASP A 92 -2.24 -8.73 -3.62
N LEU A 93 -3.45 -8.80 -4.16
CA LEU A 93 -3.87 -7.96 -5.29
C LEU A 93 -3.76 -6.47 -4.94
N ARG A 94 -4.27 -6.05 -3.78
CA ARG A 94 -4.18 -4.64 -3.35
C ARG A 94 -2.75 -4.20 -3.11
N ARG A 95 -1.90 -5.07 -2.57
CA ARG A 95 -0.48 -4.80 -2.40
C ARG A 95 0.20 -4.56 -3.76
N GLN A 96 -0.13 -5.36 -4.78
CA GLN A 96 0.40 -5.14 -6.13
C GLN A 96 -0.08 -3.81 -6.72
N ASP A 97 -1.36 -3.46 -6.53
CA ASP A 97 -1.91 -2.17 -6.97
C ASP A 97 -1.18 -0.99 -6.32
N THR A 98 -0.93 -1.03 -5.01
CA THR A 98 -0.15 -0.02 -4.29
C THR A 98 1.26 0.09 -4.85
N MET A 99 1.94 -1.02 -5.11
CA MET A 99 3.28 -1.01 -5.68
C MET A 99 3.32 -0.35 -7.05
N LYS A 100 2.33 -0.64 -7.92
CA LYS A 100 2.21 0.00 -9.23
C LYS A 100 1.94 1.50 -9.11
N ALA A 101 0.98 1.90 -8.28
CA ALA A 101 0.66 3.32 -8.08
C ALA A 101 1.87 4.11 -7.58
N ARG A 102 2.64 3.54 -6.64
CA ARG A 102 3.89 4.13 -6.14
C ARG A 102 4.95 4.26 -7.22
N GLN A 103 5.14 3.23 -8.05
CA GLN A 103 6.09 3.29 -9.17
C GLN A 103 5.72 4.40 -10.15
N GLU A 104 4.45 4.51 -10.51
CA GLU A 104 3.96 5.55 -11.42
C GLU A 104 4.19 6.97 -10.86
N ARG A 105 3.93 7.20 -9.57
CA ARG A 105 4.26 8.48 -8.90
C ARG A 105 5.76 8.75 -8.97
N MET A 106 6.59 7.78 -8.59
CA MET A 106 8.05 7.94 -8.55
C MET A 106 8.65 8.28 -9.92
N VAL A 107 8.09 7.75 -11.01
CA VAL A 107 8.53 8.09 -12.37
C VAL A 107 8.32 9.59 -12.65
N LEU A 108 7.16 10.13 -12.29
CA LEU A 108 6.87 11.56 -12.49
C LEU A 108 7.68 12.47 -11.56
N GLU A 109 7.92 12.06 -10.32
CA GLU A 109 8.79 12.80 -9.41
C GLU A 109 10.22 12.90 -9.93
N LYS A 110 10.79 11.77 -10.37
CA LYS A 110 12.12 11.76 -10.98
C LYS A 110 12.19 12.62 -12.25
N LEU A 111 11.13 12.64 -13.05
CA LEU A 111 11.04 13.51 -14.21
C LEU A 111 11.02 14.99 -13.82
N LYS A 112 10.23 15.35 -12.79
CA LYS A 112 10.16 16.71 -12.25
C LYS A 112 11.52 17.16 -11.70
N GLU A 113 12.19 16.31 -10.93
CA GLU A 113 13.53 16.57 -10.40
C GLU A 113 14.54 16.83 -11.52
N LYS A 114 14.57 15.98 -12.56
CA LYS A 114 15.44 16.18 -13.72
C LYS A 114 15.18 17.52 -14.41
N GLN A 115 13.93 17.84 -14.73
CA GLN A 115 13.58 19.11 -15.37
C GLN A 115 13.94 20.32 -14.49
N LEU A 116 13.81 20.20 -13.18
CA LEU A 116 14.21 21.24 -12.24
C LEU A 116 15.73 21.45 -12.28
N THR A 117 16.53 20.37 -12.27
CA THR A 117 17.99 20.47 -12.35
C THR A 117 18.45 21.09 -13.68
N GLU A 118 17.83 20.72 -14.80
CA GLU A 118 18.11 21.31 -16.12
C GLU A 118 17.76 22.80 -16.16
N PHE A 119 16.63 23.19 -15.57
CA PHE A 119 16.22 24.59 -15.48
C PHE A 119 17.21 25.42 -14.65
N GLN A 120 17.65 24.89 -13.50
CA GLN A 120 18.65 25.56 -12.66
C GLN A 120 19.99 25.70 -13.37
N ALA A 121 20.47 24.65 -14.05
CA ALA A 121 21.70 24.71 -14.83
C ALA A 121 21.62 25.77 -15.95
N ARG A 122 20.45 25.88 -16.60
CA ARG A 122 20.23 26.89 -17.64
C ARG A 122 20.21 28.31 -17.08
N LEU A 123 19.60 28.53 -15.92
CA LEU A 123 19.63 29.84 -15.25
C LEU A 123 21.05 30.25 -14.90
N LEU A 124 21.83 29.35 -14.28
CA LEU A 124 23.23 29.62 -13.94
C LEU A 124 24.07 29.95 -15.17
N PHE A 125 23.86 29.23 -16.28
CA PHE A 125 24.55 29.51 -17.54
C PHE A 125 24.20 30.90 -18.11
N LEU A 126 22.93 31.30 -18.05
CA LEU A 126 22.49 32.63 -18.51
C LEU A 126 23.04 33.74 -17.61
N GLU A 127 23.00 33.56 -16.30
CA GLU A 127 23.57 34.51 -15.33
C GLU A 127 25.08 34.69 -15.54
N GLN A 128 25.83 33.59 -15.73
CA GLN A 128 27.26 33.65 -16.01
C GLN A 128 27.55 34.40 -17.32
N LYS A 129 26.77 34.12 -18.38
CA LYS A 129 26.91 34.81 -19.66
C LYS A 129 26.66 36.32 -19.53
N GLU A 130 25.63 36.73 -18.79
CA GLU A 130 25.35 38.15 -18.54
C GLU A 130 26.50 38.84 -17.80
N ILE A 131 27.10 38.16 -16.79
CA ILE A 131 28.25 38.67 -16.06
C ILE A 131 29.47 38.86 -16.97
N ASP A 132 29.76 37.87 -17.83
CA ASP A 132 30.88 37.92 -18.77
C ASP A 132 30.70 39.04 -19.82
N GLU A 133 29.49 39.22 -20.34
CA GLU A 133 29.14 40.32 -21.24
C GLU A 133 29.30 41.70 -20.56
N MET A 134 28.87 41.83 -19.30
CA MET A 134 29.09 43.06 -18.53
C MET A 134 30.57 43.34 -18.27
N ALA A 135 31.37 42.30 -18.01
CA ALA A 135 32.81 42.43 -17.78
C ALA A 135 33.54 42.88 -19.04
N THR A 136 33.23 42.28 -20.20
CA THR A 136 33.82 42.65 -21.50
C THR A 136 33.46 44.09 -21.90
N LEU A 137 32.20 44.52 -21.74
CA LEU A 137 31.78 45.90 -22.00
C LEU A 137 32.45 46.92 -21.08
N ARG A 138 32.73 46.56 -19.81
CA ARG A 138 33.47 47.43 -18.89
C ARG A 138 34.94 47.53 -19.25
N TYR A 139 35.55 46.43 -19.65
CA TYR A 139 36.95 46.40 -20.08
C TYR A 139 37.15 47.21 -21.36
N SER A 140 36.27 47.04 -22.35
CA SER A 140 36.32 47.78 -23.62
C SER A 140 36.08 49.29 -23.49
N ARG A 141 35.48 49.76 -22.39
CA ARG A 141 35.31 51.20 -22.08
C ARG A 141 36.49 51.82 -21.33
N LYS A 142 37.43 51.01 -20.84
CA LYS A 142 38.64 51.46 -20.12
C LYS A 142 39.90 51.47 -21.00
N ALA A 143 39.86 50.84 -22.17
CA ALA A 143 40.88 50.93 -23.22
C ALA A 143 40.52 52.06 -24.20
#